data_AF-A0A7C5D5B9-F1
#
_entry.id   AF-A0A7C5D5B9-F1
#
_cell.length_a   1.000
_cell.length_b   1.000
_cell.length_c   1.000
_cell.angle_alpha   90.00
_cell.angle_beta   90.00
_cell.angle_gamma   90.00
#
_symmetry.space_group_name_H-M   'P 1'
#
loop_
_entity.id
_entity.type
_entity.pdbx_description
1 polymer ?
#
loop_
_entity_poly.entity_id
_entity_poly.type
_entity_poly.pdbx_seq_one_letter_code
_entity_poly.pdbx_strand_id
1 'polypeptide(L)'
;EIDYLDGEADGIPPLSENKYSEWSRVLYENFNKLQAKAIANRYWGKYKILGSYAATNEAEFFAVATERFFQTPKSLEKHFPDLYKELKDFYKIDPATLLEQHGKDGKIL
;
A
#
# COMPACT_ATOMS: atom_id res chain seq x y z
N GLU A 1 14.82 -7.52 27.54
CA GLU A 1 15.00 -6.13 27.07
C GLU A 1 15.53 -6.19 25.65
N ILE A 2 14.92 -5.42 24.74
CA ILE A 2 15.41 -5.24 23.37
C ILE A 2 15.63 -3.74 23.24
N ASP A 3 16.90 -3.37 23.15
CA ASP A 3 17.34 -1.98 23.16
C ASP A 3 16.89 -1.28 21.87
N TYR A 4 15.93 -0.38 22.10
CA TYR A 4 15.68 0.83 21.34
C TYR A 4 16.96 1.64 21.19
N LEU A 5 17.24 2.17 19.98
CA LEU A 5 18.10 3.34 19.62
C LEU A 5 18.69 3.04 18.21
N ASP A 6 18.26 3.56 17.06
CA ASP A 6 17.38 4.65 16.65
C ASP A 6 16.01 4.12 16.16
N GLY A 7 14.86 4.67 16.49
CA GLY A 7 14.57 6.08 16.61
C GLY A 7 13.35 6.53 15.77
N GLU A 8 12.53 5.64 15.21
CA GLU A 8 11.11 5.89 14.88
C GLU A 8 10.41 4.57 14.50
N ALA A 9 9.32 4.24 15.19
CA ALA A 9 8.52 3.05 14.92
C ALA A 9 7.57 3.29 13.75
N ASP A 10 8.09 3.34 12.52
CA ASP A 10 7.38 3.88 11.35
C ASP A 10 6.79 2.82 10.38
N GLY A 11 6.75 1.54 10.79
CA GLY A 11 6.09 0.49 10.01
C GLY A 11 6.83 0.03 8.75
N ILE A 12 8.09 0.42 8.57
CA ILE A 12 8.93 0.09 7.41
C ILE A 12 9.68 -1.23 7.66
N PRO A 13 9.72 -2.19 6.71
CA PRO A 13 10.28 -3.51 6.98
C PRO A 13 11.79 -3.51 6.71
N PRO A 14 12.53 -4.56 7.13
CA PRO A 14 13.93 -4.71 6.76
C PRO A 14 14.07 -5.01 5.27
N LEU A 15 14.37 -3.97 4.47
CA LEU A 15 14.71 -4.06 3.05
C LEU A 15 16.22 -3.83 2.87
N SER A 16 16.82 -4.40 1.82
CA SER A 16 18.17 -3.99 1.41
C SER A 16 18.14 -2.51 0.99
N GLU A 17 19.25 -1.76 1.17
CA GLU A 17 19.29 -0.31 0.93
C GLU A 17 18.70 0.11 -0.43
N ASN A 18 19.06 -0.59 -1.51
CA ASN A 18 18.52 -0.32 -2.84
C ASN A 18 16.99 -0.54 -2.91
N LYS A 19 16.48 -1.61 -2.30
CA LYS A 19 15.04 -1.89 -2.25
C LYS A 19 14.29 -0.89 -1.37
N TYR A 20 14.90 -0.46 -0.28
CA TYR A 20 14.36 0.59 0.57
C TYR A 20 14.19 1.90 -0.21
N SER A 21 15.18 2.25 -1.04
CA SER A 21 15.11 3.46 -1.88
C SER A 21 13.99 3.39 -2.94
N GLU A 22 13.77 2.23 -3.55
CA GLU A 22 12.69 2.03 -4.54
C GLU A 22 11.31 2.02 -3.88
N TRP A 23 11.17 1.27 -2.78
CA TRP A 23 9.95 1.18 -1.98
C TRP A 23 9.50 2.55 -1.48
N SER A 24 10.43 3.29 -0.86
CA SER A 24 10.20 4.64 -0.35
C SER A 24 9.77 5.58 -1.48
N ARG A 25 10.43 5.49 -2.66
CA ARG A 25 10.06 6.29 -3.83
C ARG A 25 8.63 6.02 -4.29
N VAL A 26 8.23 4.76 -4.44
CA VAL A 26 6.89 4.40 -4.94
C VAL A 26 5.79 4.89 -3.98
N LEU A 27 5.99 4.72 -2.67
CA LEU A 27 5.05 5.22 -1.67
C LEU A 27 4.95 6.75 -1.71
N TYR A 28 6.10 7.42 -1.63
CA TYR A 28 6.18 8.87 -1.60
C TYR A 28 5.56 9.51 -2.85
N GLU A 29 5.86 8.97 -4.04
CA GLU A 29 5.26 9.45 -5.29
C GLU A 29 3.74 9.30 -5.33
N ASN A 30 3.21 8.17 -4.87
CA ASN A 30 1.77 7.95 -4.87
C ASN A 30 1.05 8.82 -3.83
N PHE A 31 1.64 8.98 -2.64
CA PHE A 31 1.17 9.88 -1.61
C PHE A 31 1.11 11.33 -2.11
N ASN A 32 2.20 11.86 -2.67
CA ASN A 32 2.24 13.23 -3.18
C ASN A 32 1.20 13.49 -4.29
N LYS A 33 1.03 12.53 -5.21
CA LYS A 33 0.01 12.61 -6.25
C LYS A 33 -1.40 12.62 -5.67
N LEU A 34 -1.65 11.86 -4.59
CA LEU A 34 -2.93 11.85 -3.89
C LEU A 34 -3.17 13.17 -3.14
N GLN A 35 -2.19 13.62 -2.36
CA GLN A 35 -2.27 14.85 -1.59
C GLN A 35 -2.51 16.07 -2.50
N ALA A 36 -1.79 16.17 -3.61
CA ALA A 36 -2.00 17.24 -4.59
C ALA A 36 -3.42 17.25 -5.19
N LYS A 37 -4.00 16.06 -5.41
CA LYS A 37 -5.40 15.94 -5.88
C LYS A 37 -6.40 16.39 -4.82
N ALA A 38 -6.16 16.01 -3.56
CA ALA A 38 -6.99 16.39 -2.43
C ALA A 38 -6.97 17.92 -2.21
N ILE A 39 -5.79 18.54 -2.16
CA ILE A 39 -5.61 20.00 -2.01
C ILE A 39 -6.29 20.76 -3.14
N ALA A 40 -6.12 20.31 -4.37
CA ALA A 40 -6.67 20.99 -5.53
C ALA A 40 -8.17 20.75 -5.75
N ASN A 41 -8.85 19.98 -4.88
CA ASN A 41 -10.24 19.54 -5.05
C ASN A 41 -10.53 19.00 -6.46
N ARG A 42 -9.57 18.27 -7.03
CA ARG A 42 -9.64 17.75 -8.41
C ARG A 42 -10.30 16.38 -8.47
N TYR A 43 -10.62 15.94 -9.69
CA TYR A 43 -11.06 14.58 -9.95
C TYR A 43 -10.03 13.54 -9.43
N TRP A 44 -10.52 12.63 -8.59
CA TRP A 44 -9.71 11.64 -7.87
C TRP A 44 -9.27 10.48 -8.77
N GLY A 45 -10.08 10.10 -9.77
CA GLY A 45 -9.80 8.98 -10.66
C GLY A 45 -9.50 7.70 -9.88
N LYS A 46 -8.40 7.02 -10.24
CA LYS A 46 -7.97 5.79 -9.57
C LYS A 46 -7.76 5.94 -8.06
N TYR A 47 -7.43 7.14 -7.57
CA TYR A 47 -7.17 7.40 -6.15
C TYR A 47 -8.43 7.36 -5.29
N LYS A 48 -9.63 7.32 -5.89
CA LYS A 48 -10.88 7.15 -5.14
C LYS A 48 -10.88 5.88 -4.28
N ILE A 49 -10.15 4.82 -4.68
CA ILE A 49 -10.08 3.58 -3.91
C ILE A 49 -9.29 3.75 -2.60
N LEU A 50 -8.38 4.73 -2.53
CA LEU A 50 -7.60 5.05 -1.32
C LEU A 50 -8.35 6.08 -0.44
N GLY A 51 -9.26 6.86 -1.02
CA GLY A 51 -10.07 7.83 -0.27
C GLY A 51 -9.25 9.03 0.22
N SER A 52 -9.96 10.01 0.80
CA SER A 52 -9.33 11.26 1.27
C SER A 52 -8.49 11.11 2.51
N TYR A 53 -8.79 10.11 3.34
CA TYR A 53 -8.06 9.86 4.57
C TYR A 53 -6.59 9.49 4.31
N ALA A 54 -6.33 8.70 3.26
CA ALA A 54 -4.98 8.36 2.80
C ALA A 54 -4.16 9.58 2.31
N ALA A 55 -4.78 10.75 2.14
CA ALA A 55 -4.08 11.98 1.76
C ALA A 55 -3.56 12.78 2.97
N THR A 56 -3.84 12.34 4.20
CA THR A 56 -3.56 13.08 5.44
C THR A 56 -2.05 13.17 5.73
N ASN A 57 -1.38 12.02 5.73
CA ASN A 57 0.07 11.90 5.89
C ASN A 57 0.53 10.54 5.31
N GLU A 58 1.84 10.29 5.30
CA GLU A 58 2.44 9.08 4.73
C GLU A 58 2.05 7.80 5.49
N ALA A 59 1.94 7.87 6.82
CA ALA A 59 1.51 6.75 7.65
C ALA A 59 0.07 6.31 7.32
N GLU A 60 -0.85 7.27 7.15
CA GLU A 60 -2.23 6.99 6.75
C GLU A 60 -2.34 6.48 5.31
N PHE A 61 -1.49 7.00 4.42
CA PHE A 61 -1.38 6.46 3.07
C PHE A 61 -1.00 4.97 3.10
N PHE A 62 0.04 4.63 3.87
CA PHE A 62 0.51 3.25 4.01
C PHE A 62 -0.52 2.34 4.68
N ALA A 63 -1.16 2.80 5.75
CA ALA A 63 -2.21 2.06 6.45
C ALA A 63 -3.37 1.71 5.51
N VAL A 64 -3.88 2.70 4.76
CA VAL A 64 -4.99 2.47 3.82
C VAL A 64 -4.55 1.62 2.62
N ALA A 65 -3.33 1.82 2.10
CA ALA A 65 -2.80 0.98 1.02
C ALA A 65 -2.71 -0.49 1.46
N THR A 66 -2.24 -0.73 2.69
CA THR A 66 -2.20 -2.04 3.33
C THR A 66 -3.61 -2.63 3.49
N GLU A 67 -4.58 -1.84 3.95
CA GLU A 67 -5.98 -2.29 4.05
C GLU A 67 -6.51 -2.74 2.68
N ARG A 68 -6.28 -1.94 1.63
CA ARG A 68 -6.71 -2.27 0.27
C ARG A 68 -6.00 -3.50 -0.28
N PHE A 69 -4.73 -3.71 0.09
CA PHE A 69 -3.95 -4.88 -0.28
C PHE A 69 -4.56 -6.17 0.25
N PHE A 70 -5.07 -6.19 1.49
CA PHE A 70 -5.71 -7.38 2.04
C PHE A 70 -7.19 -7.51 1.68
N GLN A 71 -7.96 -6.43 1.71
CA GLN A 71 -9.41 -6.49 1.54
C GLN A 71 -9.85 -6.50 0.08
N THR A 72 -9.15 -5.75 -0.79
CA THR A 72 -9.52 -5.58 -2.20
C THR A 72 -8.31 -5.67 -3.13
N PRO A 73 -7.46 -6.71 -3.00
CA PRO A 73 -6.16 -6.80 -3.67
C PRO A 73 -6.23 -6.59 -5.18
N LYS A 74 -7.22 -7.21 -5.84
CA LYS A 74 -7.40 -7.08 -7.30
C LYS A 74 -7.68 -5.64 -7.76
N SER A 75 -8.39 -4.87 -6.94
CA SER A 75 -8.65 -3.46 -7.22
C SER A 75 -7.36 -2.64 -7.06
N LEU A 76 -6.59 -2.93 -6.01
CA LEU A 76 -5.32 -2.25 -5.77
C LEU A 76 -4.31 -2.57 -6.88
N GLU A 77 -4.15 -3.85 -7.24
CA GLU A 77 -3.28 -4.32 -8.33
C GLU A 77 -3.62 -3.65 -9.68
N LYS A 78 -4.91 -3.59 -10.03
CA LYS A 78 -5.37 -2.97 -11.29
C LYS A 78 -5.05 -1.48 -11.37
N HIS A 79 -5.22 -0.74 -10.28
CA HIS A 79 -5.13 0.73 -10.28
C HIS A 79 -3.73 1.23 -9.90
N PHE A 80 -3.02 0.49 -9.05
CA PHE A 80 -1.72 0.83 -8.50
C PHE A 80 -0.79 -0.39 -8.55
N PRO A 81 -0.42 -0.88 -9.75
CA PRO A 81 0.38 -2.09 -9.89
C PRO A 81 1.74 -1.98 -9.21
N ASP A 82 2.40 -0.82 -9.27
CA ASP A 82 3.70 -0.59 -8.62
C ASP A 82 3.57 -0.63 -7.09
N LEU A 83 2.54 0.02 -6.52
CA LEU A 83 2.28 -0.01 -5.08
C LEU A 83 1.91 -1.41 -4.60
N TYR A 84 1.11 -2.14 -5.39
CA TYR A 84 0.75 -3.52 -5.09
C TYR A 84 1.99 -4.42 -5.05
N LYS A 85 2.90 -4.25 -6.01
CA LYS A 85 4.18 -4.98 -6.07
C LYS A 85 5.03 -4.71 -4.82
N GLU A 86 5.15 -3.45 -4.41
CA GLU A 86 5.89 -3.10 -3.18
C GLU A 86 5.28 -3.74 -1.93
N LEU A 87 3.94 -3.76 -1.81
CA LEU A 87 3.25 -4.39 -0.67
C LEU A 87 3.34 -5.92 -0.72
N LYS A 88 3.29 -6.53 -1.90
CA LYS A 88 3.54 -7.97 -2.08
C LYS A 88 4.97 -8.33 -1.68
N ASP A 89 5.95 -7.51 -2.06
CA ASP A 89 7.35 -7.70 -1.67
C ASP A 89 7.57 -7.43 -0.17
N PHE A 90 6.81 -6.52 0.44
CA PHE A 90 6.82 -6.27 1.89
C PHE A 90 6.27 -7.48 2.66
N TYR A 91 5.02 -7.88 2.38
CA TYR A 91 4.29 -8.89 3.15
C TYR A 91 4.61 -10.33 2.74
N LYS A 92 5.37 -10.51 1.65
CA LYS A 92 5.74 -11.82 1.09
C LYS A 92 4.53 -12.73 0.78
N ILE A 93 3.41 -12.12 0.43
CA ILE A 93 2.14 -12.79 0.13
C ILE A 93 1.49 -12.14 -1.08
N ASP A 94 0.66 -12.90 -1.81
CA ASP A 94 -0.13 -12.41 -2.92
C ASP A 94 -1.63 -12.65 -2.65
N PRO A 95 -2.33 -11.71 -2.01
CA PRO A 95 -3.75 -11.88 -1.70
C PRO A 95 -4.64 -11.93 -2.95
N ALA A 96 -4.21 -11.36 -4.09
CA ALA A 96 -4.99 -11.44 -5.33
C ALA A 96 -5.06 -12.88 -5.84
N THR A 97 -3.91 -13.56 -5.83
CA THR A 97 -3.78 -14.97 -6.21
C THR A 97 -4.51 -15.89 -5.23
N LEU A 98 -4.41 -15.62 -3.91
CA LEU A 98 -5.12 -16.41 -2.90
C LEU A 98 -6.65 -16.34 -3.09
N LEU A 99 -7.20 -15.16 -3.33
CA LEU A 99 -8.65 -15.03 -3.60
C LEU A 99 -9.08 -15.77 -4.87
N GLU A 100 -8.23 -15.88 -5.88
CA GLU A 100 -8.53 -16.69 -7.08
C GLU A 100 -8.57 -18.18 -6.79
N GLN A 101 -7.65 -18.67 -5.96
CA GLN A 101 -7.62 -20.06 -5.55
C GLN A 101 -8.86 -20.39 -4.69
N HIS A 102 -9.21 -19.53 -3.73
CA HIS A 102 -10.44 -19.69 -2.94
C HIS A 102 -11.72 -19.65 -3.78
N GLY A 103 -11.78 -18.79 -4.81
CA GLY A 103 -12.91 -18.74 -5.74
C GLY A 103 -13.03 -19.97 -6.64
N LYS A 104 -11.92 -20.69 -6.89
CA LYS A 104 -11.88 -21.96 -7.63
C LYS A 104 -12.18 -23.16 -6.73
N ASP A 105 -11.84 -23.09 -5.45
CA ASP A 105 -11.98 -24.19 -4.48
C ASP A 105 -13.34 -24.21 -3.76
N GLY A 106 -14.24 -23.25 -4.03
CA GLY A 106 -15.65 -23.30 -3.63
C GLY A 106 -15.95 -23.14 -2.14
N LYS A 107 -14.99 -22.74 -1.30
CA LYS A 107 -15.23 -22.44 0.12
C LYS A 107 -15.63 -20.97 0.31
N ILE A 108 -16.94 -20.75 0.44
CA ILE A 108 -17.54 -19.50 0.92
C ILE A 108 -17.31 -19.43 2.44
N LEU A 109 -16.87 -18.27 2.94
CA LEU A 109 -16.76 -17.95 4.37
C LEU A 109 -18.13 -18.06 5.07
#